data_AF-A0A151WWA0-F1
#
_entry.id   AF-A0A151WWA0-F1
#
_cell.length_a   1.000
_cell.length_b   1.000
_cell.length_c   1.000
_cell.angle_alpha   90.00
_cell.angle_beta   90.00
_cell.angle_gamma   90.00
#
_symmetry.space_group_name_H-M   'P 1'
#
loop_
_entity.id
_entity.type
_entity.pdbx_description
1 polymer ?
#
loop_
_entity_poly.entity_id
_entity_poly.type
_entity_poly.pdbx_seq_one_letter_code
_entity_poly.pdbx_strand_id
1 'polypeptide(L)'
;MSTRYMKKVYGSDVTLETDNDNTSDTEVASNTKSKSFNVFDVLNSDKEDTDDRQEDEDLVTNSTDYNDTKRRKKKKHKKLKNERVKSQQEHDAECNENIDEIERSIREVNKLLGEPLPGCSTQVLEAQLVDDVSKEDILTVQRKHLNPCNELKKIFGSKTIEAEQSKKNKGRPGNLKKTRLICPDDIPWIPIKKSGLSMSLDPDHSTETTENVLYFVYEHSASYKEVQQKFLQAVESLNPENIIDLMFRISGITIMNIHSYHIDTLLQVSEMCKLTEDLAHAAEFIKRALYCLECAFHPFFNVTTAKCRLDYRKQQNRALFITLFKHLGFVGGRACYRTSLEFCKLLLSLDPEGDPLAVVLCIDFYALKAKEYEWFIKFCNLWEDSRNLTQLPNIVYSLALAHFRMGNKTDADKLLQNALIMFPDVLTLLVDQCNIQTDSEIKAYDFFYPHANASPALEKLQKLYVMRSFHLWKETDILPWLEDCVCKVVDRVETKDDYVKYCAVKRSVRYRGKLPRNILRHIILSEVQGVMVHIEEIQDEDPVLSYDPLPPLDSINIYKKPTANSRPDSSNIFSLFFSSLFRNINGAAAALNDLNLL
;
A
#
# COMPACT_ATOMS: atom_id res chain seq x y z
N MET A 1 -30.92 -24.62 -1.30
CA MET A 1 -31.91 -24.71 -2.39
C MET A 1 -32.56 -23.35 -2.58
N SER A 2 -32.62 -22.87 -3.82
CA SER A 2 -32.95 -21.47 -4.17
C SER A 2 -34.47 -21.22 -4.23
N THR A 3 -34.87 -20.04 -3.76
CA THR A 3 -36.23 -19.47 -3.67
C THR A 3 -37.00 -19.39 -4.99
N ARG A 4 -36.42 -19.85 -6.11
CA ARG A 4 -37.09 -20.01 -7.41
C ARG A 4 -38.00 -21.23 -7.52
N TYR A 5 -37.95 -22.19 -6.59
CA TYR A 5 -38.76 -23.42 -6.67
C TYR A 5 -40.19 -23.27 -6.10
N MET A 6 -40.45 -22.27 -5.26
CA MET A 6 -41.74 -22.12 -4.55
C MET A 6 -42.84 -21.42 -5.36
N LYS A 7 -42.51 -20.76 -6.48
CA LYS A 7 -43.49 -19.99 -7.27
C LYS A 7 -44.14 -20.77 -8.42
N LYS A 8 -43.85 -22.08 -8.54
CA LYS A 8 -44.35 -22.95 -9.62
C LYS A 8 -45.37 -24.01 -9.14
N VAL A 9 -45.72 -24.02 -7.85
CA VAL A 9 -46.55 -25.08 -7.25
C VAL A 9 -48.00 -24.64 -6.98
N TYR A 10 -48.32 -23.34 -7.01
CA TYR A 10 -49.67 -22.87 -6.72
C TYR A 10 -50.12 -21.79 -7.72
N GLY A 11 -51.09 -22.15 -8.56
CA GLY A 11 -51.95 -21.18 -9.25
C GLY A 11 -52.10 -21.43 -10.75
N SER A 12 -52.82 -22.47 -11.12
CA SER A 12 -53.49 -22.60 -12.43
C SER A 12 -54.99 -22.28 -12.29
N ASP A 13 -55.57 -21.93 -13.43
CA ASP A 13 -57.00 -21.77 -13.77
C ASP A 13 -57.55 -20.35 -13.55
N VAL A 14 -58.19 -19.68 -14.53
CA VAL A 14 -59.23 -20.15 -15.47
C VAL A 14 -59.17 -19.38 -16.82
N THR A 15 -59.49 -20.12 -17.88
CA THR A 15 -59.68 -19.78 -19.32
C THR A 15 -60.81 -18.79 -19.64
N LEU A 16 -60.73 -18.07 -20.77
CA LEU A 16 -61.77 -17.98 -21.82
C LEU A 16 -61.20 -17.34 -23.11
N GLU A 17 -61.50 -17.96 -24.25
CA GLU A 17 -61.17 -17.56 -25.64
C GLU A 17 -62.18 -16.54 -26.21
N THR A 18 -61.76 -15.72 -27.18
CA THR A 18 -62.47 -15.49 -28.46
C THR A 18 -61.59 -14.70 -29.45
N ASP A 19 -61.61 -15.16 -30.70
CA ASP A 19 -60.99 -14.59 -31.92
C ASP A 19 -61.52 -13.19 -32.29
N ASN A 20 -60.73 -12.36 -33.01
CA ASN A 20 -60.95 -12.02 -34.44
C ASN A 20 -59.93 -11.00 -35.00
N ASP A 21 -59.82 -11.01 -36.34
CA ASP A 21 -58.84 -10.41 -37.25
C ASP A 21 -58.75 -8.87 -37.41
N ASN A 22 -57.63 -8.47 -38.04
CA ASN A 22 -57.43 -7.44 -39.09
C ASN A 22 -56.87 -6.01 -38.81
N THR A 23 -55.71 -5.80 -39.46
CA THR A 23 -55.28 -4.65 -40.33
C THR A 23 -54.84 -3.27 -39.78
N SER A 24 -53.72 -2.83 -40.40
CA SER A 24 -53.27 -1.47 -40.80
C SER A 24 -52.67 -0.47 -39.80
N ASP A 25 -51.38 -0.19 -40.03
CA ASP A 25 -50.69 1.09 -40.25
C ASP A 25 -50.80 2.31 -39.30
N THR A 26 -49.61 2.89 -39.10
CA THR A 26 -49.25 4.31 -38.87
C THR A 26 -49.30 4.91 -37.45
N GLU A 27 -48.09 5.21 -36.98
CA GLU A 27 -47.61 6.42 -36.29
C GLU A 27 -48.27 6.99 -35.00
N VAL A 28 -47.35 7.58 -34.22
CA VAL A 28 -47.48 8.64 -33.21
C VAL A 28 -47.57 8.22 -31.74
N ALA A 29 -46.55 8.74 -31.05
CA ALA A 29 -46.29 9.03 -29.65
C ALA A 29 -47.36 8.83 -28.55
N SER A 30 -46.77 8.70 -27.35
CA SER A 30 -47.32 8.87 -26.00
C SER A 30 -47.83 7.61 -25.32
N ASN A 31 -46.99 7.03 -24.45
CA ASN A 31 -47.51 6.40 -23.25
C ASN A 31 -46.56 6.55 -22.06
N THR A 32 -47.05 7.35 -21.13
CA THR A 32 -46.63 7.63 -19.77
C THR A 32 -46.41 6.32 -19.02
N LYS A 33 -45.18 6.04 -18.56
CA LYS A 33 -44.94 4.95 -17.61
C LYS A 33 -45.33 5.41 -16.20
N SER A 34 -46.29 4.69 -15.63
CA SER A 34 -46.75 4.75 -14.25
C SER A 34 -45.57 4.76 -13.25
N LYS A 35 -45.48 5.80 -12.43
CA LYS A 35 -44.64 5.79 -11.23
C LYS A 35 -45.24 4.81 -10.22
N SER A 36 -44.41 3.88 -9.75
CA SER A 36 -44.72 2.98 -8.65
C SER A 36 -44.99 3.78 -7.37
N PHE A 37 -46.13 3.50 -6.74
CA PHE A 37 -46.57 4.05 -5.46
C PHE A 37 -45.63 3.60 -4.33
N ASN A 38 -44.97 4.55 -3.64
CA ASN A 38 -44.16 4.28 -2.46
C ASN A 38 -45.04 4.39 -1.20
N VAL A 39 -45.18 3.28 -0.48
CA VAL A 39 -46.02 3.12 0.73
C VAL A 39 -45.54 3.97 1.93
N PHE A 40 -44.35 4.57 1.85
CA PHE A 40 -43.80 5.42 2.92
C PHE A 40 -44.20 6.90 2.83
N ASP A 41 -44.81 7.36 1.74
CA ASP A 41 -45.29 8.76 1.62
C ASP A 41 -46.57 9.04 2.42
N VAL A 42 -47.20 8.01 2.99
CA VAL A 42 -48.42 8.13 3.82
C VAL A 42 -48.09 8.42 5.29
N LEU A 43 -46.81 8.35 5.70
CA LEU A 43 -46.40 8.51 7.10
C LEU A 43 -45.85 9.91 7.44
N ASN A 44 -45.78 10.83 6.47
CA ASN A 44 -45.22 12.17 6.66
C ASN A 44 -46.21 13.31 6.39
N SER A 45 -47.51 13.03 6.23
CA SER A 45 -48.52 14.05 6.00
C SER A 45 -49.30 14.37 7.28
N ASP A 46 -48.77 15.28 8.09
CA ASP A 46 -49.56 16.06 9.05
C ASP A 46 -49.04 17.51 9.07
N LYS A 47 -49.63 18.35 8.21
CA LYS A 47 -50.18 19.69 8.51
C LYS A 47 -50.39 20.52 7.23
N GLU A 48 -51.68 20.82 7.02
CA GLU A 48 -52.31 21.99 6.39
C GLU A 48 -51.45 23.29 6.54
N ASP A 49 -51.46 24.32 5.68
CA ASP A 49 -52.36 24.71 4.59
C ASP A 49 -51.75 25.92 3.82
N THR A 50 -52.38 26.26 2.68
CA THR A 50 -52.44 27.56 1.94
C THR A 50 -51.35 27.99 0.92
N ASP A 51 -51.78 27.95 -0.35
CA ASP A 51 -51.69 28.94 -1.46
C ASP A 51 -50.59 30.02 -1.39
N ASP A 52 -49.78 30.18 -2.45
CA ASP A 52 -50.21 30.95 -3.64
C ASP A 52 -49.16 30.96 -4.77
N ARG A 53 -49.66 31.26 -5.97
CA ARG A 53 -49.06 31.16 -7.31
C ARG A 53 -47.96 32.20 -7.60
N GLN A 54 -46.98 31.84 -8.45
CA GLN A 54 -46.82 32.40 -9.81
C GLN A 54 -45.52 31.96 -10.50
N GLU A 55 -45.69 31.59 -11.77
CA GLU A 55 -44.69 31.43 -12.83
C GLU A 55 -44.15 32.82 -13.23
N ASP A 56 -42.85 32.94 -13.54
CA ASP A 56 -42.36 33.12 -14.92
C ASP A 56 -40.88 33.56 -14.98
N GLU A 57 -40.20 32.92 -15.93
CA GLU A 57 -38.94 33.27 -16.61
C GLU A 57 -39.05 34.69 -17.25
N ASP A 58 -38.04 35.44 -17.72
CA ASP A 58 -36.66 35.23 -18.11
C ASP A 58 -36.03 36.63 -18.39
N LEU A 59 -34.75 36.66 -18.83
CA LEU A 59 -34.03 37.73 -19.59
C LEU A 59 -32.88 38.51 -18.88
N VAL A 60 -31.71 37.88 -18.89
CA VAL A 60 -30.51 38.20 -19.70
C VAL A 60 -30.01 39.67 -19.83
N THR A 61 -28.71 39.81 -19.51
CA THR A 61 -27.60 40.67 -20.03
C THR A 61 -27.19 42.03 -19.41
N ASN A 62 -25.92 42.00 -18.99
CA ASN A 62 -24.83 42.97 -19.18
C ASN A 62 -24.93 44.37 -18.55
N SER A 63 -24.07 44.67 -17.56
CA SER A 63 -22.76 45.32 -17.80
C SER A 63 -22.19 46.02 -16.54
N THR A 64 -20.86 45.95 -16.42
CA THR A 64 -19.93 46.92 -15.81
C THR A 64 -19.97 47.26 -14.31
N ASP A 65 -19.00 46.66 -13.59
CA ASP A 65 -17.79 47.29 -13.05
C ASP A 65 -17.80 48.53 -12.10
N TYR A 66 -17.00 48.34 -11.05
CA TYR A 66 -16.21 49.27 -10.21
C TYR A 66 -16.85 50.16 -9.11
N ASN A 67 -16.41 49.84 -7.87
CA ASN A 67 -15.92 50.69 -6.76
C ASN A 67 -16.62 52.03 -6.45
N ASP A 68 -17.05 52.24 -5.20
CA ASP A 68 -16.21 52.81 -4.12
C ASP A 68 -17.03 53.41 -2.94
N THR A 69 -16.39 53.43 -1.78
CA THR A 69 -16.51 54.35 -0.64
C THR A 69 -17.84 54.67 0.08
N LYS A 70 -17.86 54.26 1.37
CA LYS A 70 -18.17 55.04 2.59
C LYS A 70 -19.24 56.17 2.49
N ARG A 71 -20.32 56.05 3.29
CA ARG A 71 -20.65 57.04 4.35
C ARG A 71 -21.81 56.62 5.28
N ARG A 72 -21.59 56.92 6.56
CA ARG A 72 -22.50 56.81 7.73
C ARG A 72 -23.68 57.81 7.63
N LYS A 73 -24.88 57.45 8.12
CA LYS A 73 -25.47 57.97 9.39
C LYS A 73 -26.94 57.55 9.62
N LYS A 74 -27.15 57.09 10.85
CA LYS A 74 -28.37 56.79 11.63
C LYS A 74 -29.47 57.87 11.59
N LYS A 75 -30.72 57.44 11.78
CA LYS A 75 -31.69 58.12 12.66
C LYS A 75 -32.19 57.17 13.77
N LYS A 76 -32.15 57.69 15.00
CA LYS A 76 -32.51 57.08 16.29
C LYS A 76 -33.96 57.45 16.65
N HIS A 77 -34.59 56.63 17.48
CA HIS A 77 -35.37 56.99 18.70
C HIS A 77 -35.49 55.69 19.53
N LYS A 78 -35.51 55.61 20.86
CA LYS A 78 -35.17 56.49 22.01
C LYS A 78 -35.09 55.51 23.22
N LYS A 79 -34.09 55.66 24.10
CA LYS A 79 -33.85 54.86 25.33
C LYS A 79 -34.71 55.33 26.51
N LEU A 80 -34.86 54.47 27.53
CA LEU A 80 -34.62 54.69 28.98
C LEU A 80 -34.65 53.29 29.69
N LYS A 81 -33.52 52.70 30.14
CA LYS A 81 -32.84 52.75 31.47
C LYS A 81 -33.51 51.84 32.53
N ASN A 82 -32.83 50.92 33.25
CA ASN A 82 -31.67 51.05 34.17
C ASN A 82 -30.94 49.69 34.40
N GLU A 83 -29.59 49.66 34.43
CA GLU A 83 -28.69 49.34 35.60
C GLU A 83 -28.51 47.84 35.94
N ARG A 84 -27.47 47.38 36.64
CA ARG A 84 -26.00 47.42 36.50
C ARG A 84 -25.49 46.29 37.44
N VAL A 85 -24.42 45.58 37.04
CA VAL A 85 -23.39 44.89 37.89
C VAL A 85 -23.59 43.43 38.37
N LYS A 86 -22.63 42.57 37.94
CA LYS A 86 -21.96 41.37 38.54
C LYS A 86 -22.73 40.42 39.48
N SER A 87 -22.64 39.11 39.20
CA SER A 87 -22.13 38.03 40.08
C SER A 87 -22.13 36.66 39.37
N GLN A 88 -21.27 35.75 39.82
CA GLN A 88 -20.99 34.40 39.30
C GLN A 88 -22.12 33.37 39.52
N GLN A 89 -22.02 32.27 38.73
CA GLN A 89 -22.49 30.88 38.94
C GLN A 89 -23.92 30.45 38.51
N GLU A 90 -23.91 29.32 37.78
CA GLU A 90 -24.94 28.26 37.61
C GLU A 90 -26.17 28.52 36.70
N HIS A 91 -26.22 27.82 35.55
CA HIS A 91 -27.31 26.87 35.21
C HIS A 91 -27.05 26.14 33.88
N ASP A 92 -26.58 24.88 33.98
CA ASP A 92 -26.88 23.82 33.01
C ASP A 92 -28.22 23.20 33.43
N ALA A 93 -29.22 23.17 32.54
CA ALA A 93 -30.31 22.17 32.52
C ALA A 93 -31.42 22.60 31.54
N GLU A 94 -31.36 22.12 30.29
CA GLU A 94 -32.57 21.83 29.50
C GLU A 94 -32.24 20.99 28.26
N CYS A 95 -32.15 19.66 28.44
CA CYS A 95 -32.33 18.63 27.41
C CYS A 95 -32.20 17.25 28.08
N ASN A 96 -33.20 16.81 28.86
CA ASN A 96 -33.14 15.49 29.50
C ASN A 96 -34.46 14.69 29.48
N GLU A 97 -35.45 15.08 28.68
CA GLU A 97 -36.74 14.36 28.65
C GLU A 97 -36.78 13.15 27.70
N ASN A 98 -35.81 13.00 26.77
CA ASN A 98 -35.78 11.90 25.80
C ASN A 98 -34.93 10.68 26.21
N ILE A 99 -34.23 10.73 27.35
CA ILE A 99 -33.39 9.60 27.84
C ILE A 99 -34.23 8.59 28.63
N ASP A 100 -35.25 9.05 29.35
CA ASP A 100 -36.07 8.21 30.24
C ASP A 100 -36.93 7.16 29.51
N GLU A 101 -37.27 7.39 28.25
CA GLU A 101 -38.10 6.46 27.45
C GLU A 101 -37.28 5.27 26.92
N ILE A 102 -36.02 5.53 26.57
CA ILE A 102 -35.05 4.51 26.12
C ILE A 102 -34.69 3.61 27.30
N GLU A 103 -34.43 4.20 28.47
CA GLU A 103 -34.04 3.44 29.65
C GLU A 103 -35.19 2.57 30.19
N ARG A 104 -36.44 3.04 30.05
CA ARG A 104 -37.63 2.25 30.37
C ARG A 104 -37.79 1.05 29.44
N SER A 105 -37.52 1.22 28.15
CA SER A 105 -37.55 0.13 27.15
C SER A 105 -36.47 -0.92 27.40
N ILE A 106 -35.26 -0.50 27.80
CA ILE A 106 -34.16 -1.41 28.14
C ILE A 106 -34.49 -2.25 29.39
N ARG A 107 -35.12 -1.65 30.41
CA ARG A 107 -35.56 -2.39 31.61
C ARG A 107 -36.66 -3.40 31.31
N GLU A 108 -37.58 -3.05 30.40
CA GLU A 108 -38.66 -3.96 30.01
C GLU A 108 -38.13 -5.19 29.24
N VAL A 109 -37.14 -4.98 28.36
CA VAL A 109 -36.46 -6.08 27.65
C VAL A 109 -35.67 -6.99 28.61
N ASN A 110 -34.96 -6.42 29.59
CA ASN A 110 -34.24 -7.21 30.60
C ASN A 110 -35.19 -8.01 31.51
N LYS A 111 -36.41 -7.53 31.72
CA LYS A 111 -37.45 -8.25 32.49
C LYS A 111 -38.04 -9.44 31.72
N LEU A 112 -38.04 -9.38 30.39
CA LEU A 112 -38.53 -10.47 29.52
C LEU A 112 -37.48 -11.55 29.25
N LEU A 113 -36.19 -11.18 29.22
CA LEU A 113 -35.10 -12.08 28.82
C LEU A 113 -34.17 -12.50 29.96
N GLY A 114 -34.34 -11.94 31.16
CA GLY A 114 -33.48 -12.15 32.32
C GLY A 114 -32.24 -11.26 32.30
N GLU A 115 -31.83 -10.77 33.47
CA GLU A 115 -30.63 -9.92 33.61
C GLU A 115 -29.35 -10.76 33.43
N PRO A 116 -28.35 -10.29 32.66
CA PRO A 116 -27.05 -10.95 32.62
C PRO A 116 -26.32 -10.73 33.95
N LEU A 117 -25.95 -11.83 34.61
CA LEU A 117 -25.23 -11.81 35.88
C LEU A 117 -23.87 -11.10 35.76
N PRO A 118 -23.56 -10.13 36.64
CA PRO A 118 -22.23 -9.55 36.72
C PRO A 118 -21.28 -10.45 37.52
N GLY A 119 -20.31 -11.05 36.82
CA GLY A 119 -19.04 -11.53 37.38
C GLY A 119 -19.05 -12.89 38.08
N CYS A 120 -18.47 -13.90 37.41
CA CYS A 120 -17.76 -14.98 38.10
C CYS A 120 -16.31 -14.97 37.63
N SER A 121 -15.45 -14.38 38.46
CA SER A 121 -14.01 -14.54 38.43
C SER A 121 -13.67 -16.01 38.70
N THR A 122 -12.96 -16.66 37.78
CA THR A 122 -12.01 -17.72 38.14
C THR A 122 -10.62 -17.13 37.97
N GLN A 123 -10.16 -16.44 39.02
CA GLN A 123 -8.73 -16.41 39.29
C GLN A 123 -8.31 -17.80 39.78
N VAL A 124 -7.11 -18.20 39.34
CA VAL A 124 -6.41 -19.46 39.62
C VAL A 124 -6.83 -20.64 38.75
N LEU A 125 -6.54 -20.53 37.45
CA LEU A 125 -5.51 -21.35 36.78
C LEU A 125 -4.82 -20.48 35.71
N GLU A 126 -4.13 -19.43 36.16
CA GLU A 126 -3.02 -18.83 35.42
C GLU A 126 -1.84 -19.83 35.44
N ALA A 127 -1.95 -20.85 34.59
CA ALA A 127 -0.85 -21.69 34.19
C ALA A 127 -1.10 -22.08 32.72
N GLN A 128 -0.44 -21.36 31.81
CA GLN A 128 -0.14 -21.79 30.45
C GLN A 128 -1.35 -22.08 29.53
N LEU A 129 -2.06 -21.03 29.14
CA LEU A 129 -2.47 -20.91 27.74
C LEU A 129 -1.57 -19.84 27.12
N VAL A 130 -0.34 -20.25 26.79
CA VAL A 130 0.43 -19.53 25.79
C VAL A 130 -0.31 -19.82 24.50
N ASP A 131 -1.12 -18.88 24.02
CA ASP A 131 -1.42 -18.87 22.59
C ASP A 131 -0.04 -18.76 21.92
N ASP A 132 0.45 -19.86 21.37
CA ASP A 132 1.64 -19.87 20.52
C ASP A 132 1.31 -19.05 19.28
N VAL A 133 1.45 -17.73 19.39
CA VAL A 133 1.26 -16.79 18.28
C VAL A 133 2.31 -17.14 17.25
N SER A 134 1.87 -17.69 16.11
CA SER A 134 2.78 -18.08 15.05
C SER A 134 3.42 -16.84 14.39
N LYS A 135 4.53 -17.06 13.69
CA LYS A 135 5.21 -16.02 12.91
C LYS A 135 4.30 -15.47 11.80
N GLU A 136 3.39 -16.28 11.29
CA GLU A 136 2.39 -15.89 10.31
C GLU A 136 1.31 -15.01 10.94
N ASP A 137 0.87 -15.31 12.16
CA ASP A 137 -0.22 -14.59 12.82
C ASP A 137 0.14 -13.11 13.07
N ILE A 138 1.39 -12.82 13.45
CA ILE A 138 1.86 -11.43 13.65
C ILE A 138 1.88 -10.61 12.35
N LEU A 139 1.94 -11.27 11.19
CA LEU A 139 1.89 -10.64 9.85
C LEU A 139 0.46 -10.55 9.27
N THR A 140 -0.57 -10.97 10.02
CA THR A 140 -1.97 -10.85 9.61
C THR A 140 -2.32 -9.39 9.32
N VAL A 141 -2.93 -9.16 8.16
CA VAL A 141 -3.25 -7.81 7.68
C VAL A 141 -4.68 -7.43 8.01
N GLN A 142 -4.86 -6.27 8.66
CA GLN A 142 -6.15 -5.78 9.09
C GLN A 142 -6.86 -5.04 7.95
N ARG A 143 -7.94 -5.65 7.41
CA ARG A 143 -8.73 -5.11 6.28
C ARG A 143 -9.17 -3.67 6.44
N LYS A 144 -9.59 -3.28 7.66
CA LYS A 144 -10.05 -1.91 7.98
C LYS A 144 -8.98 -0.84 7.71
N HIS A 145 -7.71 -1.24 7.78
CA HIS A 145 -6.55 -0.36 7.70
C HIS A 145 -5.84 -0.43 6.36
N LEU A 146 -6.31 -1.23 5.39
CA LEU A 146 -5.74 -1.26 4.03
C LEU A 146 -6.17 -0.08 3.15
N ASN A 147 -7.25 0.63 3.53
CA ASN A 147 -7.73 1.78 2.77
C ASN A 147 -7.23 3.10 3.39
N PRO A 148 -6.35 3.84 2.70
CA PRO A 148 -5.85 5.13 3.19
C PRO A 148 -6.95 6.15 3.48
N CYS A 149 -8.07 6.10 2.74
CA CYS A 149 -9.19 7.02 2.95
C CYS A 149 -9.79 6.88 4.36
N ASN A 150 -9.80 5.68 4.95
CA ASN A 150 -10.32 5.48 6.29
C ASN A 150 -9.45 6.19 7.33
N GLU A 151 -8.14 6.14 7.14
CA GLU A 151 -7.18 6.82 8.02
C GLU A 151 -7.24 8.33 7.82
N LEU A 152 -7.31 8.82 6.58
CA LEU A 152 -7.49 10.25 6.29
C LEU A 152 -8.78 10.81 6.88
N LYS A 153 -9.90 10.08 6.79
CA LYS A 153 -11.17 10.46 7.43
C LYS A 153 -11.05 10.50 8.96
N LYS A 154 -10.22 9.65 9.56
CA LYS A 154 -9.94 9.66 11.01
C LYS A 154 -9.07 10.85 11.41
N ILE A 155 -8.11 11.25 10.58
CA ILE A 155 -7.17 12.36 10.86
C ILE A 155 -7.84 13.73 10.62
N PHE A 156 -8.51 13.92 9.49
CA PHE A 156 -9.02 15.22 9.03
C PHE A 156 -10.54 15.40 9.19
N GLY A 157 -11.24 14.34 9.63
CA GLY A 157 -12.70 14.28 9.70
C GLY A 157 -13.34 13.88 8.37
N SER A 158 -14.49 13.18 8.45
CA SER A 158 -15.20 12.66 7.27
C SER A 158 -15.68 13.75 6.31
N LYS A 159 -16.22 14.85 6.86
CA LYS A 159 -16.79 15.96 6.08
C LYS A 159 -15.78 16.64 5.16
N THR A 160 -14.54 16.80 5.61
CA THR A 160 -13.45 17.43 4.82
C THR A 160 -13.09 16.57 3.61
N ILE A 161 -12.94 15.27 3.83
CA ILE A 161 -12.56 14.31 2.78
C ILE A 161 -13.72 14.09 1.79
N GLU A 162 -14.95 13.99 2.28
CA GLU A 162 -16.14 13.80 1.45
C GLU A 162 -16.47 15.03 0.60
N ALA A 163 -16.16 16.24 1.08
CA ALA A 163 -16.25 17.47 0.28
C ALA A 163 -15.24 17.50 -0.88
N GLU A 164 -14.05 16.91 -0.71
CA GLU A 164 -13.06 16.79 -1.78
C GLU A 164 -13.42 15.69 -2.79
N GLN A 165 -13.91 14.55 -2.29
CA GLN A 165 -14.35 13.42 -3.12
C GLN A 165 -15.64 13.76 -3.91
N SER A 166 -16.60 14.46 -3.31
CA SER A 166 -17.83 14.87 -4.00
C SER A 166 -17.60 15.86 -5.14
N LYS A 167 -16.54 16.69 -5.08
CA LYS A 167 -16.12 17.55 -6.20
C LYS A 167 -15.59 16.74 -7.39
N LYS A 168 -15.00 15.57 -7.16
CA LYS A 168 -14.47 14.66 -8.18
C LYS A 168 -15.52 13.67 -8.71
N ASN A 169 -16.55 13.34 -7.91
CA ASN A 169 -17.60 12.35 -8.20
C ASN A 169 -18.75 12.83 -9.11
N LYS A 170 -18.47 13.54 -10.22
CA LYS A 170 -19.51 13.94 -11.19
C LYS A 170 -19.85 12.88 -12.26
N GLY A 171 -19.26 11.68 -12.20
CA GLY A 171 -19.58 10.57 -13.11
C GLY A 171 -20.11 9.35 -12.35
N ARG A 172 -21.20 8.74 -12.82
CA ARG A 172 -21.64 7.43 -12.31
C ARG A 172 -20.53 6.40 -12.61
N PRO A 173 -19.92 5.73 -11.61
CA PRO A 173 -19.01 4.65 -11.91
C PRO A 173 -19.81 3.52 -12.55
N GLY A 174 -19.35 3.05 -13.71
CA GLY A 174 -19.80 1.77 -14.24
C GLY A 174 -19.48 0.64 -13.25
N ASN A 175 -19.91 -0.59 -13.53
CA ASN A 175 -19.67 -1.77 -12.69
C ASN A 175 -18.16 -2.11 -12.56
N LEU A 176 -17.40 -1.34 -11.78
CA LEU A 176 -16.00 -1.61 -11.43
C LEU A 176 -15.95 -2.69 -10.35
N LYS A 177 -14.98 -3.61 -10.45
CA LYS A 177 -14.74 -4.63 -9.42
C LYS A 177 -14.35 -3.94 -8.12
N LYS A 178 -15.04 -4.25 -7.03
CA LYS A 178 -14.67 -3.76 -5.68
C LYS A 178 -13.29 -4.31 -5.32
N THR A 179 -12.35 -3.42 -5.06
CA THR A 179 -10.99 -3.73 -4.62
C THR A 179 -10.80 -3.43 -3.14
N ARG A 180 -9.79 -4.06 -2.53
CA ARG A 180 -9.47 -3.99 -1.11
C ARG A 180 -8.21 -3.18 -0.84
N LEU A 181 -7.26 -3.16 -1.78
CA LEU A 181 -5.99 -2.45 -1.61
C LEU A 181 -6.08 -0.98 -2.02
N ILE A 182 -7.07 -0.63 -2.85
CA ILE A 182 -7.27 0.72 -3.37
C ILE A 182 -8.75 1.07 -3.38
N CYS A 183 -9.04 2.36 -3.13
CA CYS A 183 -10.34 2.97 -3.36
C CYS A 183 -10.44 3.45 -4.83
N PRO A 184 -11.26 2.85 -5.70
CA PRO A 184 -11.39 3.27 -7.09
C PRO A 184 -12.07 4.63 -7.27
N ASP A 185 -12.70 5.15 -6.21
CA ASP A 185 -13.60 6.31 -6.22
C ASP A 185 -12.94 7.65 -6.63
N ASP A 186 -11.63 7.69 -6.88
CA ASP A 186 -10.93 8.93 -7.19
C ASP A 186 -11.12 9.40 -8.65
N ILE A 187 -11.41 8.50 -9.63
CA ILE A 187 -11.35 8.79 -11.09
C ILE A 187 -12.28 7.84 -11.90
N PRO A 188 -12.86 8.22 -13.05
CA PRO A 188 -13.51 7.28 -13.97
C PRO A 188 -12.47 6.33 -14.60
N TRP A 189 -12.13 5.27 -13.90
CA TRP A 189 -11.31 4.19 -14.45
C TRP A 189 -12.01 3.54 -15.64
N ILE A 190 -11.27 3.30 -16.72
CA ILE A 190 -11.77 2.49 -17.83
C ILE A 190 -12.10 1.09 -17.26
N PRO A 191 -13.26 0.49 -17.57
CA PRO A 191 -13.53 -0.87 -17.15
C PRO A 191 -12.47 -1.84 -17.71
N ILE A 192 -11.81 -2.62 -16.84
CA ILE A 192 -10.88 -3.66 -17.27
C ILE A 192 -11.68 -4.76 -17.98
N LYS A 193 -11.72 -4.72 -19.32
CA LYS A 193 -12.38 -5.77 -20.11
C LYS A 193 -11.45 -6.97 -20.33
N LYS A 194 -10.14 -6.74 -20.53
CA LYS A 194 -9.10 -7.77 -20.70
C LYS A 194 -7.72 -7.20 -20.30
N SER A 195 -7.29 -7.39 -19.04
CA SER A 195 -5.94 -6.98 -18.61
C SER A 195 -4.84 -7.84 -19.22
N GLY A 196 -5.16 -9.08 -19.62
CA GLY A 196 -4.16 -10.06 -20.05
C GLY A 196 -3.35 -10.67 -18.88
N LEU A 197 -3.79 -10.41 -17.64
CA LEU A 197 -3.18 -10.90 -16.41
C LEU A 197 -4.17 -11.82 -15.67
N SER A 198 -3.66 -12.95 -15.20
CA SER A 198 -4.34 -13.85 -14.27
C SER A 198 -3.34 -14.32 -13.21
N MET A 199 -3.84 -14.99 -12.17
CA MET A 199 -3.02 -15.62 -11.15
C MET A 199 -3.47 -17.06 -10.97
N SER A 200 -2.52 -17.98 -10.89
CA SER A 200 -2.74 -19.40 -10.67
C SER A 200 -1.91 -19.89 -9.48
N LEU A 201 -2.19 -21.11 -9.02
CA LEU A 201 -1.34 -21.78 -8.04
C LEU A 201 -0.01 -22.14 -8.70
N ASP A 202 1.10 -21.93 -8.00
CA ASP A 202 2.42 -22.22 -8.53
C ASP A 202 2.66 -23.74 -8.54
N PRO A 203 2.80 -24.39 -9.71
CA PRO A 203 3.03 -25.82 -9.77
C PRO A 203 4.39 -26.21 -9.16
N ASP A 204 5.40 -25.34 -9.22
CA ASP A 204 6.77 -25.66 -8.79
C ASP A 204 6.87 -25.86 -7.27
N HIS A 205 5.99 -25.19 -6.51
CA HIS A 205 5.93 -25.26 -5.05
C HIS A 205 4.72 -26.05 -4.53
N SER A 206 3.94 -26.66 -5.43
CA SER A 206 2.71 -27.39 -5.07
C SER A 206 2.94 -28.64 -4.21
N THR A 207 4.17 -29.14 -4.16
CA THR A 207 4.57 -30.35 -3.41
C THR A 207 5.20 -30.06 -2.05
N GLU A 208 5.57 -28.81 -1.76
CA GLU A 208 6.23 -28.37 -0.52
C GLU A 208 5.23 -27.71 0.45
N THR A 209 3.99 -28.20 0.49
CA THR A 209 2.94 -27.62 1.35
C THR A 209 3.20 -27.97 2.82
N THR A 210 3.99 -27.15 3.49
CA THR A 210 4.00 -27.06 4.95
C THR A 210 2.62 -26.55 5.40
N GLU A 211 1.75 -27.49 5.74
CA GLU A 211 0.46 -27.50 6.46
C GLU A 211 -0.58 -26.35 6.33
N ASN A 212 -0.35 -25.24 5.62
CA ASN A 212 -1.38 -24.24 5.29
C ASN A 212 -0.95 -23.12 4.32
N VAL A 213 0.24 -23.19 3.73
CA VAL A 213 0.80 -22.11 2.89
C VAL A 213 0.58 -22.41 1.41
N LEU A 214 0.09 -21.42 0.65
CA LEU A 214 -0.18 -21.54 -0.78
C LEU A 214 0.72 -20.61 -1.59
N TYR A 215 1.41 -21.18 -2.57
CA TYR A 215 2.24 -20.43 -3.51
C TYR A 215 1.44 -20.10 -4.77
N PHE A 216 1.60 -18.87 -5.26
CA PHE A 216 0.91 -18.38 -6.44
C PHE A 216 1.91 -17.82 -7.45
N VAL A 217 1.46 -17.73 -8.70
CA VAL A 217 2.23 -17.13 -9.79
C VAL A 217 1.31 -16.33 -10.70
N TYR A 218 1.79 -15.18 -11.16
CA TYR A 218 1.10 -14.42 -12.20
C TYR A 218 1.27 -15.08 -13.57
N GLU A 219 0.19 -15.13 -14.34
CA GLU A 219 0.16 -15.63 -15.69
C GLU A 219 -0.14 -14.50 -16.66
N HIS A 220 0.65 -14.44 -17.73
CA HIS A 220 0.53 -13.42 -18.76
C HIS A 220 -0.04 -14.07 -20.03
N SER A 221 -1.12 -13.51 -20.55
CA SER A 221 -1.70 -13.93 -21.83
C SER A 221 -0.74 -13.68 -22.99
N ALA A 222 -0.95 -14.35 -24.13
CA ALA A 222 -0.14 -14.12 -25.33
C ALA A 222 -0.11 -12.63 -25.72
N SER A 223 -1.27 -11.97 -25.69
CA SER A 223 -1.37 -10.53 -25.96
C SER A 223 -0.59 -9.67 -24.97
N TYR A 224 -0.57 -10.03 -23.68
CA TYR A 224 0.23 -9.31 -22.68
C TYR A 224 1.73 -9.50 -22.93
N LYS A 225 2.14 -10.73 -23.27
CA LYS A 225 3.54 -11.05 -23.57
C LYS A 225 4.06 -10.29 -24.79
N GLU A 226 3.25 -10.12 -25.84
CA GLU A 226 3.61 -9.30 -27.01
C GLU A 226 3.85 -7.83 -26.63
N VAL A 227 3.00 -7.26 -25.77
CA VAL A 227 3.16 -5.88 -25.27
C VAL A 227 4.42 -5.77 -24.41
N GLN A 228 4.66 -6.74 -23.52
CA GLN A 228 5.88 -6.77 -22.73
C GLN A 228 7.12 -6.82 -23.62
N GLN A 229 7.16 -7.67 -24.64
CA GLN A 229 8.32 -7.76 -25.53
C GLN A 229 8.60 -6.43 -26.23
N LYS A 230 7.57 -5.71 -26.68
CA LYS A 230 7.72 -4.36 -27.24
C LYS A 230 8.24 -3.37 -26.20
N PHE A 231 7.75 -3.45 -24.96
CA PHE A 231 8.25 -2.63 -23.86
C PHE A 231 9.73 -2.90 -23.57
N LEU A 232 10.14 -4.16 -23.46
CA LEU A 232 11.54 -4.56 -23.21
C LEU A 232 12.45 -4.09 -24.35
N GLN A 233 12.06 -4.29 -25.61
CA GLN A 233 12.82 -3.79 -26.77
C GLN A 233 13.01 -2.27 -26.73
N ALA A 234 11.99 -1.53 -26.28
CA ALA A 234 12.09 -0.08 -26.22
C ALA A 234 13.00 0.38 -25.07
N VAL A 235 12.95 -0.28 -23.91
CA VAL A 235 13.84 0.02 -22.78
C VAL A 235 15.30 -0.33 -23.12
N GLU A 236 15.54 -1.47 -23.77
CA GLU A 236 16.86 -1.90 -24.24
C GLU A 236 17.46 -0.95 -25.28
N SER A 237 16.63 -0.24 -26.05
CA SER A 237 17.11 0.65 -27.10
C SER A 237 17.85 1.90 -26.60
N LEU A 238 17.85 2.18 -25.28
CA LEU A 238 18.56 3.28 -24.60
C LEU A 238 18.36 4.69 -25.21
N ASN A 239 17.40 4.86 -26.12
CA ASN A 239 17.13 6.12 -26.80
C ASN A 239 16.02 6.88 -26.06
N PRO A 240 16.30 8.07 -25.48
CA PRO A 240 15.30 8.85 -24.75
C PRO A 240 14.14 9.29 -25.65
N GLU A 241 14.39 9.54 -26.95
CA GLU A 241 13.34 9.87 -27.92
C GLU A 241 12.44 8.67 -28.24
N ASN A 242 12.96 7.43 -28.25
CA ASN A 242 12.15 6.23 -28.42
C ASN A 242 11.28 5.95 -27.20
N ILE A 243 11.77 6.23 -25.99
CA ILE A 243 10.97 6.10 -24.76
C ILE A 243 9.85 7.15 -24.77
N ILE A 244 10.11 8.38 -25.22
CA ILE A 244 9.10 9.44 -25.33
C ILE A 244 8.11 9.18 -26.48
N ASP A 245 8.55 8.72 -27.65
CA ASP A 245 7.66 8.32 -28.77
C ASP A 245 6.85 7.07 -28.41
N LEU A 246 7.46 6.08 -27.75
CA LEU A 246 6.76 4.93 -27.20
C LEU A 246 5.85 5.34 -26.04
N MET A 247 6.21 6.32 -25.22
CA MET A 247 5.36 6.86 -24.15
C MET A 247 4.19 7.63 -24.75
N PHE A 248 4.38 8.39 -25.81
CA PHE A 248 3.29 9.06 -26.54
C PHE A 248 2.40 8.05 -27.25
N ARG A 249 2.98 6.97 -27.79
CA ARG A 249 2.25 5.85 -28.39
C ARG A 249 1.54 5.00 -27.34
N ILE A 250 2.13 4.69 -26.19
CA ILE A 250 1.54 3.88 -25.11
C ILE A 250 0.54 4.70 -24.30
N SER A 251 0.83 5.98 -24.01
CA SER A 251 -0.12 6.93 -23.45
C SER A 251 -1.27 7.18 -24.43
N GLY A 252 -0.96 7.34 -25.72
CA GLY A 252 -1.94 7.38 -26.81
C GLY A 252 -2.79 6.11 -26.89
N ILE A 253 -2.20 4.92 -26.75
CA ILE A 253 -2.89 3.62 -26.68
C ILE A 253 -3.71 3.47 -25.38
N THR A 254 -3.25 4.09 -24.29
CA THR A 254 -3.95 4.14 -22.99
C THR A 254 -5.20 5.01 -23.08
N ILE A 255 -5.11 6.12 -23.83
CA ILE A 255 -6.21 7.03 -24.16
C ILE A 255 -7.14 6.41 -25.23
N MET A 256 -6.59 5.65 -26.18
CA MET A 256 -7.31 5.00 -27.29
C MET A 256 -7.81 3.57 -26.99
N ASN A 257 -7.78 3.14 -25.73
CA ASN A 257 -8.55 1.99 -25.23
C ASN A 257 -8.07 0.57 -25.64
N ILE A 258 -6.80 0.41 -26.08
CA ILE A 258 -6.32 -0.90 -26.56
C ILE A 258 -5.40 -1.61 -25.54
N HIS A 259 -4.58 -0.90 -24.75
CA HIS A 259 -3.67 -1.52 -23.75
C HIS A 259 -3.44 -0.66 -22.47
N SER A 260 -4.48 -0.06 -21.91
CA SER A 260 -4.41 0.92 -20.79
C SER A 260 -3.85 0.41 -19.44
N TYR A 261 -3.37 -0.83 -19.35
CA TYR A 261 -3.16 -1.56 -18.09
C TYR A 261 -1.90 -2.44 -18.02
N HIS A 262 -0.91 -2.23 -18.90
CA HIS A 262 0.39 -2.92 -18.80
C HIS A 262 1.19 -2.41 -17.59
N ILE A 263 1.58 -3.31 -16.68
CA ILE A 263 2.08 -2.94 -15.34
C ILE A 263 3.43 -2.23 -15.40
N ASP A 264 4.40 -2.80 -16.10
CA ASP A 264 5.77 -2.27 -16.11
C ASP A 264 5.84 -0.89 -16.79
N THR A 265 4.97 -0.63 -17.76
CA THR A 265 4.84 0.71 -18.34
C THR A 265 4.27 1.71 -17.34
N LEU A 266 3.26 1.32 -16.56
CA LEU A 266 2.71 2.19 -15.51
C LEU A 266 3.75 2.51 -14.44
N LEU A 267 4.57 1.52 -14.06
CA LEU A 267 5.69 1.71 -13.14
C LEU A 267 6.74 2.68 -13.72
N GLN A 268 7.10 2.53 -14.99
CA GLN A 268 8.08 3.39 -15.64
C GLN A 268 7.57 4.83 -15.81
N VAL A 269 6.32 5.02 -16.23
CA VAL A 269 5.70 6.34 -16.39
C VAL A 269 5.52 7.02 -15.03
N SER A 270 5.18 6.27 -13.98
CA SER A 270 5.16 6.82 -12.62
C SER A 270 6.51 7.41 -12.22
N GLU A 271 7.62 6.79 -12.63
CA GLU A 271 8.95 7.31 -12.32
C GLU A 271 9.23 8.61 -13.08
N MET A 272 8.85 8.67 -14.35
CA MET A 272 8.98 9.88 -15.15
C MET A 272 8.17 11.04 -14.57
N CYS A 273 6.94 10.78 -14.11
CA CYS A 273 6.14 11.80 -13.43
C CYS A 273 6.80 12.32 -12.15
N LYS A 274 7.51 11.46 -11.40
CA LYS A 274 8.28 11.91 -10.23
C LYS A 274 9.45 12.80 -10.62
N LEU A 275 10.15 12.47 -11.71
CA LEU A 275 11.24 13.31 -12.24
C LEU A 275 10.75 14.69 -12.70
N THR A 276 9.51 14.78 -13.18
CA THR A 276 8.86 16.07 -13.50
C THR A 276 8.12 16.70 -12.31
N GLU A 277 8.37 16.22 -11.10
CA GLU A 277 7.75 16.69 -9.83
C GLU A 277 6.22 16.56 -9.75
N ASP A 278 5.60 15.79 -10.66
CA ASP A 278 4.18 15.51 -10.67
C ASP A 278 3.85 14.26 -9.84
N LEU A 279 3.92 14.43 -8.51
CA LEU A 279 3.68 13.35 -7.55
C LEU A 279 2.23 12.84 -7.57
N ALA A 280 1.28 13.66 -8.00
CA ALA A 280 -0.14 13.29 -8.04
C ALA A 280 -0.41 12.25 -9.14
N HIS A 281 0.04 12.52 -10.37
CA HIS A 281 -0.08 11.56 -11.47
C HIS A 281 0.80 10.33 -11.25
N ALA A 282 2.00 10.50 -10.67
CA ALA A 282 2.84 9.35 -10.30
C ALA A 282 2.09 8.38 -9.35
N ALA A 283 1.49 8.91 -8.29
CA ALA A 283 0.70 8.12 -7.36
C ALA A 283 -0.51 7.45 -8.03
N GLU A 284 -1.13 8.11 -9.02
CA GLU A 284 -2.23 7.57 -9.80
C GLU A 284 -1.81 6.36 -10.66
N PHE A 285 -0.68 6.44 -11.35
CA PHE A 285 -0.18 5.32 -12.15
C PHE A 285 0.17 4.10 -11.28
N ILE A 286 0.72 4.30 -10.09
CA ILE A 286 0.93 3.20 -9.13
C ILE A 286 -0.41 2.61 -8.65
N LYS A 287 -1.41 3.45 -8.34
CA LYS A 287 -2.76 2.96 -8.04
C LYS A 287 -3.32 2.15 -9.20
N ARG A 288 -3.10 2.57 -10.45
CA ARG A 288 -3.54 1.86 -11.65
C ARG A 288 -2.91 0.48 -11.76
N ALA A 289 -1.60 0.40 -11.59
CA ALA A 289 -0.86 -0.86 -11.60
C ALA A 289 -1.39 -1.82 -10.52
N LEU A 290 -1.56 -1.33 -9.29
CA LEU A 290 -2.01 -2.17 -8.18
C LEU A 290 -3.48 -2.62 -8.37
N TYR A 291 -4.35 -1.77 -8.92
CA TYR A 291 -5.72 -2.14 -9.25
C TYR A 291 -5.78 -3.30 -10.26
N CYS A 292 -4.94 -3.26 -11.29
CA CYS A 292 -4.83 -4.34 -12.28
C CYS A 292 -4.34 -5.65 -11.68
N LEU A 293 -3.29 -5.57 -10.86
CA LEU A 293 -2.72 -6.71 -10.17
C LEU A 293 -3.72 -7.36 -9.21
N GLU A 294 -4.48 -6.56 -8.47
CA GLU A 294 -5.54 -7.03 -7.58
C GLU A 294 -6.71 -7.65 -8.36
N CYS A 295 -7.08 -7.08 -9.50
CA CYS A 295 -8.13 -7.65 -10.34
C CYS A 295 -7.78 -9.06 -10.84
N ALA A 296 -6.49 -9.33 -11.05
CA ALA A 296 -5.95 -10.61 -11.49
C ALA A 296 -5.76 -11.65 -10.36
N PHE A 297 -5.98 -11.30 -9.09
CA PHE A 297 -5.84 -12.24 -7.97
C PHE A 297 -6.71 -13.48 -8.13
N HIS A 298 -6.10 -14.63 -7.81
CA HIS A 298 -6.82 -15.90 -7.67
C HIS A 298 -7.84 -15.80 -6.52
N PRO A 299 -9.03 -16.44 -6.59
CA PRO A 299 -10.03 -16.39 -5.51
C PRO A 299 -9.51 -16.82 -4.14
N PHE A 300 -8.55 -17.75 -4.09
CA PHE A 300 -7.88 -18.18 -2.85
C PHE A 300 -6.68 -17.32 -2.43
N PHE A 301 -6.28 -16.33 -3.24
CA PHE A 301 -5.23 -15.40 -2.87
C PHE A 301 -5.77 -14.37 -1.88
N ASN A 302 -5.58 -14.65 -0.60
CA ASN A 302 -6.05 -13.82 0.50
C ASN A 302 -4.89 -13.06 1.15
N VAL A 303 -4.79 -11.77 0.80
CA VAL A 303 -3.80 -10.83 1.34
C VAL A 303 -3.89 -10.61 2.86
N THR A 304 -4.95 -11.10 3.53
CA THR A 304 -5.15 -10.84 4.97
C THR A 304 -4.65 -11.93 5.90
N THR A 305 -4.52 -13.16 5.43
CA THR A 305 -4.22 -14.32 6.28
C THR A 305 -2.74 -14.62 6.42
N ALA A 306 -1.86 -13.87 5.75
CA ALA A 306 -0.41 -14.10 5.74
C ALA A 306 0.01 -15.55 5.37
N LYS A 307 -0.82 -16.25 4.58
CA LYS A 307 -0.63 -17.66 4.13
C LYS A 307 -0.40 -17.80 2.61
N CYS A 308 -0.43 -16.70 1.87
CA CYS A 308 -0.17 -16.70 0.44
C CYS A 308 1.27 -16.23 0.19
N ARG A 309 1.98 -16.95 -0.66
CA ARG A 309 3.39 -16.67 -1.02
C ARG A 309 3.53 -16.42 -2.51
N LEU A 310 4.54 -15.63 -2.86
CA LEU A 310 4.96 -15.39 -4.22
C LEU A 310 6.49 -15.49 -4.30
N ASP A 311 6.98 -16.33 -5.20
CA ASP A 311 8.42 -16.42 -5.46
C ASP A 311 8.91 -15.18 -6.24
N TYR A 312 9.81 -14.39 -5.63
CA TYR A 312 10.39 -13.19 -6.23
C TYR A 312 11.38 -13.49 -7.36
N ARG A 313 11.90 -14.73 -7.45
CA ARG A 313 12.76 -15.16 -8.58
C ARG A 313 11.99 -15.12 -9.89
N LYS A 314 10.67 -15.35 -9.87
CA LYS A 314 9.80 -15.30 -11.06
C LYS A 314 9.51 -13.85 -11.44
N GLN A 315 9.94 -13.44 -12.63
CA GLN A 315 9.82 -12.05 -13.10
C GLN A 315 8.38 -11.53 -13.04
N GLN A 316 7.39 -12.34 -13.45
CA GLN A 316 5.97 -11.99 -13.39
C GLN A 316 5.46 -11.63 -11.98
N ASN A 317 6.06 -12.15 -10.92
CA ASN A 317 5.61 -11.91 -9.55
C ASN A 317 6.15 -10.59 -8.98
N ARG A 318 7.32 -10.14 -9.45
CA ARG A 318 8.02 -8.95 -8.92
C ARG A 318 7.20 -7.69 -9.02
N ALA A 319 6.40 -7.57 -10.09
CA ALA A 319 5.54 -6.43 -10.34
C ALA A 319 4.63 -6.13 -9.12
N LEU A 320 4.10 -7.16 -8.43
CA LEU A 320 3.28 -6.94 -7.24
C LEU A 320 4.10 -6.37 -6.07
N PHE A 321 5.27 -6.94 -5.78
CA PHE A 321 6.14 -6.46 -4.71
C PHE A 321 6.56 -5.00 -4.94
N ILE A 322 7.02 -4.67 -6.15
CA ILE A 322 7.48 -3.33 -6.50
C ILE A 322 6.32 -2.33 -6.46
N THR A 323 5.15 -2.70 -6.99
CA THR A 323 3.99 -1.82 -6.97
C THR A 323 3.50 -1.57 -5.55
N LEU A 324 3.42 -2.61 -4.70
CA LEU A 324 3.06 -2.48 -3.29
C LEU A 324 4.06 -1.58 -2.53
N PHE A 325 5.36 -1.75 -2.77
CA PHE A 325 6.39 -0.93 -2.11
C PHE A 325 6.32 0.54 -2.54
N LYS A 326 6.15 0.82 -3.84
CA LYS A 326 5.95 2.20 -4.32
C LYS A 326 4.65 2.80 -3.76
N HIS A 327 3.57 2.02 -3.71
CA HIS A 327 2.30 2.46 -3.14
C HIS A 327 2.42 2.79 -1.64
N LEU A 328 3.08 1.92 -0.88
CA LEU A 328 3.46 2.11 0.52
C LEU A 328 4.15 3.47 0.73
N GLY A 329 5.12 3.81 -0.12
CA GLY A 329 5.81 5.10 -0.09
C GLY A 329 4.86 6.30 -0.28
N PHE A 330 3.99 6.26 -1.29
CA PHE A 330 3.01 7.33 -1.54
C PHE A 330 1.95 7.48 -0.43
N VAL A 331 1.55 6.39 0.21
CA VAL A 331 0.63 6.39 1.34
C VAL A 331 1.33 6.95 2.59
N GLY A 332 2.58 6.57 2.82
CA GLY A 332 3.39 7.06 3.93
C GLY A 332 3.68 8.55 3.83
N GLY A 333 3.91 9.06 2.62
CA GLY A 333 4.07 10.50 2.35
C GLY A 333 2.83 11.35 2.66
N ARG A 334 1.64 10.73 2.72
CA ARG A 334 0.38 11.36 3.15
C ARG A 334 0.10 11.18 4.65
N ALA A 335 1.10 10.77 5.42
CA ALA A 335 1.00 10.49 6.85
C ALA A 335 -0.02 9.40 7.23
N CYS A 336 -0.37 8.51 6.29
CA CYS A 336 -1.24 7.36 6.55
C CYS A 336 -0.40 6.17 7.04
N TYR A 337 0.28 6.36 8.18
CA TYR A 337 1.30 5.43 8.68
C TYR A 337 0.73 4.08 9.10
N ARG A 338 -0.52 4.03 9.59
CA ARG A 338 -1.16 2.75 9.94
C ARG A 338 -1.42 1.93 8.68
N THR A 339 -1.89 2.56 7.61
CA THR A 339 -2.10 1.89 6.33
C THR A 339 -0.78 1.44 5.72
N SER A 340 0.26 2.27 5.78
CA SER A 340 1.61 1.89 5.37
C SER A 340 2.13 0.67 6.14
N LEU A 341 1.92 0.59 7.46
CA LEU A 341 2.33 -0.57 8.24
C LEU A 341 1.65 -1.86 7.75
N GLU A 342 0.35 -1.81 7.41
CA GLU A 342 -0.36 -2.97 6.86
C GLU A 342 0.20 -3.42 5.50
N PHE A 343 0.65 -2.47 4.66
CA PHE A 343 1.36 -2.80 3.42
C PHE A 343 2.75 -3.40 3.68
N CYS A 344 3.48 -2.96 4.72
CA CYS A 344 4.73 -3.60 5.12
C CYS A 344 4.51 -5.05 5.54
N LYS A 345 3.48 -5.32 6.37
CA LYS A 345 3.10 -6.69 6.76
C LYS A 345 2.73 -7.54 5.55
N LEU A 346 1.93 -6.99 4.63
CA LEU A 346 1.55 -7.68 3.41
C LEU A 346 2.79 -8.05 2.58
N LEU A 347 3.66 -7.09 2.29
CA LEU A 347 4.89 -7.33 1.53
C LEU A 347 5.76 -8.41 2.17
N LEU A 348 6.01 -8.30 3.48
CA LEU A 348 6.80 -9.29 4.21
C LEU A 348 6.10 -10.65 4.22
N SER A 349 4.77 -10.71 4.27
CA SER A 349 4.02 -11.98 4.25
C SER A 349 4.11 -12.73 2.91
N LEU A 350 4.43 -12.05 1.80
CA LEU A 350 4.54 -12.69 0.48
C LEU A 350 5.81 -13.55 0.37
N ASP A 351 6.90 -13.12 1.02
CA ASP A 351 8.15 -13.87 1.16
C ASP A 351 8.80 -13.55 2.53
N PRO A 352 8.32 -14.21 3.61
CA PRO A 352 8.72 -13.89 4.98
C PRO A 352 10.15 -14.25 5.34
N GLU A 353 10.82 -15.10 4.56
CA GLU A 353 12.22 -15.47 4.79
C GLU A 353 13.14 -14.67 3.86
N GLY A 354 12.81 -14.57 2.57
CA GLY A 354 13.64 -13.87 1.59
C GLY A 354 13.63 -12.35 1.73
N ASP A 355 12.50 -11.73 2.11
CA ASP A 355 12.28 -10.28 2.11
C ASP A 355 13.03 -9.56 0.97
N PRO A 356 12.61 -9.80 -0.28
CA PRO A 356 13.39 -9.44 -1.48
C PRO A 356 13.57 -7.93 -1.66
N LEU A 357 12.73 -7.12 -1.00
CA LEU A 357 12.76 -5.66 -0.99
C LEU A 357 13.23 -5.08 0.37
N ALA A 358 13.72 -5.93 1.27
CA ALA A 358 14.19 -5.59 2.61
C ALA A 358 13.23 -4.64 3.37
N VAL A 359 11.93 -4.93 3.35
CA VAL A 359 10.87 -4.15 4.02
C VAL A 359 11.11 -4.05 5.52
N VAL A 360 11.83 -5.02 6.10
CA VAL A 360 12.29 -4.97 7.50
C VAL A 360 13.07 -3.69 7.84
N LEU A 361 13.70 -3.03 6.85
CA LEU A 361 14.46 -1.79 7.05
C LEU A 361 13.58 -0.55 7.25
N CYS A 362 12.26 -0.62 6.97
CA CYS A 362 11.34 0.51 7.16
C CYS A 362 10.10 0.18 7.99
N ILE A 363 9.84 -1.10 8.30
CA ILE A 363 8.65 -1.52 9.06
C ILE A 363 8.57 -0.89 10.45
N ASP A 364 9.73 -0.68 11.08
CA ASP A 364 9.87 -0.05 12.39
C ASP A 364 9.37 1.39 12.39
N PHE A 365 9.75 2.18 11.38
CA PHE A 365 9.33 3.57 11.24
C PHE A 365 7.80 3.70 11.18
N TYR A 366 7.16 2.88 10.34
CA TYR A 366 5.71 2.89 10.21
C TYR A 366 5.02 2.38 11.48
N ALA A 367 5.58 1.38 12.16
CA ALA A 367 5.03 0.88 13.41
C ALA A 367 5.06 1.95 14.52
N LEU A 368 6.19 2.64 14.68
CA LEU A 368 6.33 3.71 15.66
C LEU A 368 5.41 4.91 15.37
N LYS A 369 5.35 5.36 14.10
CA LYS A 369 4.48 6.47 13.70
C LYS A 369 3.00 6.12 13.80
N ALA A 370 2.63 4.86 13.59
CA ALA A 370 1.27 4.36 13.81
C ALA A 370 0.94 4.12 15.29
N LYS A 371 1.90 4.27 16.20
CA LYS A 371 1.79 3.98 17.65
C LYS A 371 1.49 2.51 17.96
N GLU A 372 1.97 1.60 17.12
CA GLU A 372 1.75 0.16 17.25
C GLU A 372 2.96 -0.49 17.92
N TYR A 373 3.32 0.04 19.10
CA TYR A 373 4.52 -0.34 19.84
C TYR A 373 4.47 -1.79 20.31
N GLU A 374 3.33 -2.21 20.86
CA GLU A 374 3.13 -3.59 21.34
C GLU A 374 3.29 -4.61 20.21
N TRP A 375 2.70 -4.32 19.04
CA TRP A 375 2.84 -5.17 17.86
C TRP A 375 4.32 -5.25 17.42
N PHE A 376 5.03 -4.12 17.40
CA PHE A 376 6.43 -4.08 16.98
C PHE A 376 7.35 -4.86 17.92
N ILE A 377 7.15 -4.74 19.24
CA ILE A 377 7.90 -5.52 20.24
C ILE A 377 7.66 -7.01 20.05
N LYS A 378 6.38 -7.44 19.90
CA LYS A 378 6.03 -8.84 19.64
C LYS A 378 6.66 -9.35 18.34
N PHE A 379 6.62 -8.55 17.27
CA PHE A 379 7.26 -8.86 16.01
C PHE A 379 8.77 -9.09 16.17
N CYS A 380 9.47 -8.18 16.88
CA CYS A 380 10.91 -8.33 17.11
C CYS A 380 11.24 -9.62 17.88
N ASN A 381 10.49 -9.90 18.94
CA ASN A 381 10.72 -11.10 19.76
C ASN A 381 10.49 -12.40 18.99
N LEU A 382 9.45 -12.48 18.16
CA LEU A 382 9.12 -13.70 17.39
C LEU A 382 10.10 -13.95 16.23
N TRP A 383 10.64 -12.90 15.63
CA TRP A 383 11.45 -12.99 14.42
C TRP A 383 12.96 -12.88 14.66
N GLU A 384 13.40 -12.63 15.89
CA GLU A 384 14.82 -12.45 16.22
C GLU A 384 15.67 -13.66 15.81
N ASP A 385 15.25 -14.89 16.14
CA ASP A 385 16.04 -16.09 15.88
C ASP A 385 16.21 -16.39 14.37
N SER A 386 15.17 -16.12 13.56
CA SER A 386 15.23 -16.35 12.11
C SER A 386 15.93 -15.22 11.35
N ARG A 387 15.71 -13.97 11.75
CA ARG A 387 16.13 -12.79 10.97
C ARG A 387 17.27 -12.01 11.58
N ASN A 388 17.68 -12.32 12.80
CA ASN A 388 18.71 -11.59 13.54
C ASN A 388 18.42 -10.08 13.58
N LEU A 389 17.19 -9.70 13.93
CA LEU A 389 16.71 -8.33 13.82
C LEU A 389 17.53 -7.35 14.67
N THR A 390 18.07 -7.78 15.82
CA THR A 390 18.97 -6.97 16.66
C THR A 390 20.29 -6.61 15.97
N GLN A 391 20.60 -7.18 14.80
CA GLN A 391 21.74 -6.78 13.97
C GLN A 391 21.41 -5.62 13.02
N LEU A 392 20.21 -5.04 13.07
CA LEU A 392 19.85 -3.91 12.23
C LEU A 392 19.75 -2.63 13.07
N PRO A 393 20.42 -1.53 12.67
CA PRO A 393 20.36 -0.27 13.41
C PRO A 393 18.93 0.23 13.59
N ASN A 394 18.09 0.16 12.55
CA ASN A 394 16.72 0.62 12.63
C ASN A 394 15.92 -0.14 13.69
N ILE A 395 16.08 -1.46 13.78
CA ILE A 395 15.34 -2.27 14.75
C ILE A 395 15.76 -1.95 16.18
N VAL A 396 17.05 -1.97 16.51
CA VAL A 396 17.47 -1.83 17.92
C VAL A 396 17.12 -0.48 18.51
N TYR A 397 17.26 0.59 17.72
CA TYR A 397 16.89 1.94 18.16
C TYR A 397 15.37 2.09 18.25
N SER A 398 14.63 1.60 17.25
CA SER A 398 13.17 1.66 17.28
C SER A 398 12.55 0.77 18.36
N LEU A 399 13.20 -0.34 18.72
CA LEU A 399 12.74 -1.22 19.79
C LEU A 399 12.88 -0.52 21.14
N ALA A 400 14.01 0.16 21.38
CA ALA A 400 14.18 0.98 22.57
C ALA A 400 13.10 2.09 22.67
N LEU A 401 12.82 2.79 21.56
CA LEU A 401 11.74 3.78 21.49
C LEU A 401 10.36 3.18 21.77
N ALA A 402 10.07 1.98 21.25
CA ALA A 402 8.80 1.30 21.50
C ALA A 402 8.63 0.96 22.99
N HIS A 403 9.67 0.43 23.65
CA HIS A 403 9.63 0.16 25.09
C HIS A 403 9.49 1.44 25.91
N PHE A 404 10.17 2.53 25.52
CA PHE A 404 10.03 3.83 26.18
C PHE A 404 8.58 4.34 26.09
N ARG A 405 7.98 4.26 24.89
CA ARG A 405 6.59 4.69 24.65
C ARG A 405 5.54 3.82 25.36
N MET A 406 5.87 2.56 25.65
CA MET A 406 5.04 1.66 26.48
C MET A 406 5.15 1.94 27.99
N GLY A 407 6.09 2.79 28.42
CA GLY A 407 6.35 3.06 29.84
C GLY A 407 7.32 2.07 30.50
N ASN A 408 7.90 1.13 29.75
CA ASN A 408 8.85 0.13 30.26
C ASN A 408 10.26 0.71 30.34
N LYS A 409 10.46 1.72 31.20
CA LYS A 409 11.69 2.53 31.23
C LYS A 409 12.97 1.73 31.45
N THR A 410 12.95 0.72 32.33
CA THR A 410 14.14 -0.10 32.63
C THR A 410 14.66 -0.86 31.42
N ASP A 411 13.74 -1.40 30.61
CA ASP A 411 14.09 -2.15 29.41
C ASP A 411 14.46 -1.19 28.28
N ALA A 412 13.74 -0.08 28.15
CA ALA A 412 14.06 0.98 27.21
C ALA A 412 15.49 1.51 27.41
N ASP A 413 15.87 1.83 28.65
CA ASP A 413 17.20 2.33 28.99
C ASP A 413 18.29 1.31 28.60
N LYS A 414 18.11 0.04 28.96
CA LYS A 414 19.06 -1.04 28.62
C LYS A 414 19.17 -1.23 27.10
N LEU A 415 18.05 -1.25 26.40
CA LEU A 415 18.01 -1.42 24.95
C LEU A 415 18.67 -0.25 24.23
N LEU A 416 18.41 0.99 24.67
CA LEU A 416 19.03 2.18 24.06
C LEU A 416 20.53 2.21 24.31
N GLN A 417 20.99 1.94 25.55
CA GLN A 417 22.42 1.85 25.84
C GLN A 417 23.10 0.78 24.99
N ASN A 418 22.48 -0.39 24.85
CA ASN A 418 23.02 -1.47 24.02
C ASN A 418 23.02 -1.11 22.53
N ALA A 419 22.02 -0.37 22.05
CA ALA A 419 21.96 0.15 20.68
C ALA A 419 23.08 1.16 20.41
N LEU A 420 23.29 2.12 21.32
CA LEU A 420 24.38 3.11 21.26
C LEU A 420 25.77 2.46 21.27
N ILE A 421 25.95 1.38 22.03
CA ILE A 421 27.21 0.61 22.02
C ILE A 421 27.36 -0.18 20.72
N MET A 422 26.28 -0.76 20.19
CA MET A 422 26.30 -1.57 18.97
C MET A 422 26.45 -0.74 17.69
N PHE A 423 25.89 0.47 17.64
CA PHE A 423 25.86 1.35 16.47
C PHE A 423 26.12 2.81 16.84
N PRO A 424 27.35 3.14 17.32
CA PRO A 424 27.65 4.45 17.87
C PRO A 424 27.49 5.61 16.87
N ASP A 425 27.73 5.38 15.57
CA ASP A 425 27.66 6.43 14.54
C ASP A 425 26.23 6.95 14.33
N VAL A 426 25.20 6.21 14.75
CA VAL A 426 23.81 6.71 14.71
C VAL A 426 23.67 7.98 15.56
N LEU A 427 24.40 8.09 16.68
CA LEU A 427 24.32 9.28 17.54
C LEU A 427 24.82 10.53 16.82
N THR A 428 25.99 10.47 16.17
CA THR A 428 26.56 11.61 15.44
C THR A 428 25.68 12.01 14.27
N LEU A 429 25.21 11.03 13.50
CA LEU A 429 24.26 11.27 12.42
C LEU A 429 22.95 11.90 12.92
N LEU A 430 22.41 11.47 14.07
CA LEU A 430 21.20 12.04 14.66
C LEU A 430 21.40 13.47 15.11
N VAL A 431 22.51 13.77 15.79
CA VAL A 431 22.86 15.13 16.24
C VAL A 431 22.93 16.09 15.05
N ASP A 432 23.63 15.68 14.00
CA ASP A 432 23.79 16.47 12.77
C ASP A 432 22.43 16.74 12.10
N GLN A 433 21.61 15.70 11.90
CA GLN A 433 20.29 15.85 11.28
C GLN A 433 19.28 16.60 12.18
N CYS A 434 19.45 16.51 13.50
CA CYS A 434 18.59 17.22 14.42
C CYS A 434 18.98 18.69 14.63
N ASN A 435 20.17 19.11 14.16
CA ASN A 435 20.77 20.41 14.43
C ASN A 435 20.87 20.69 15.94
N ILE A 436 21.19 19.66 16.73
CA ILE A 436 21.34 19.79 18.18
C ILE A 436 22.76 20.27 18.48
N GLN A 437 22.89 21.28 19.34
CA GLN A 437 24.20 21.69 19.84
C GLN A 437 24.62 20.69 20.92
N THR A 438 25.61 19.84 20.63
CA THR A 438 26.17 18.96 21.65
C THR A 438 27.15 19.70 22.54
N ASP A 439 27.14 19.35 23.82
CA ASP A 439 28.12 19.83 24.79
C ASP A 439 29.54 19.46 24.37
N SER A 440 30.50 20.35 24.66
CA SER A 440 31.91 20.18 24.33
C SER A 440 32.52 18.89 24.87
N GLU A 441 31.96 18.34 25.95
CA GLU A 441 32.39 17.09 26.58
C GLU A 441 32.03 15.86 25.74
N ILE A 442 30.81 15.80 25.16
CA ILE A 442 30.41 14.70 24.27
C ILE A 442 31.28 14.69 23.01
N LYS A 443 31.66 15.87 22.52
CA LYS A 443 32.57 16.01 21.38
C LYS A 443 33.99 15.52 21.64
N ALA A 444 34.39 15.38 22.91
CA ALA A 444 35.71 14.91 23.29
C ALA A 444 35.82 13.37 23.31
N TYR A 445 34.70 12.65 23.28
CA TYR A 445 34.72 11.18 23.31
C TYR A 445 34.82 10.59 21.90
N ASP A 446 36.03 10.14 21.54
CA ASP A 446 36.34 9.51 20.25
C ASP A 446 35.41 8.33 19.89
N PHE A 447 34.79 7.67 20.88
CA PHE A 447 33.95 6.48 20.69
C PHE A 447 32.77 6.70 19.74
N PHE A 448 32.12 7.87 19.80
CA PHE A 448 30.93 8.16 18.99
C PHE A 448 31.26 8.71 17.60
N TYR A 449 32.51 9.06 17.35
CA TYR A 449 32.92 9.62 16.08
C TYR A 449 33.23 8.53 15.06
N PRO A 450 32.86 8.73 13.78
CA PRO A 450 33.16 7.78 12.72
C PRO A 450 34.66 7.50 12.66
N HIS A 451 35.02 6.24 12.87
CA HIS A 451 36.42 5.82 12.75
C HIS A 451 36.72 5.55 11.27
N ALA A 452 37.93 5.87 10.82
CA ALA A 452 38.37 5.65 9.43
C ALA A 452 38.22 4.19 8.93
N ASN A 453 38.00 3.23 9.85
CA ASN A 453 37.82 1.80 9.56
C ASN A 453 36.35 1.34 9.59
N ALA A 454 35.38 2.26 9.61
CA ALA A 454 33.96 1.91 9.58
C ALA A 454 33.58 1.23 8.26
N SER A 455 32.69 0.23 8.32
CA SER A 455 32.20 -0.45 7.12
C SER A 455 31.26 0.47 6.34
N PRO A 456 31.49 0.69 5.02
CA PRO A 456 30.57 1.48 4.18
C PRO A 456 29.14 0.92 4.16
N ALA A 457 29.00 -0.41 4.25
CA ALA A 457 27.68 -1.05 4.31
C ALA A 457 26.94 -0.69 5.60
N LEU A 458 27.64 -0.69 6.74
CA LEU A 458 27.05 -0.33 8.02
C LEU A 458 26.72 1.17 8.09
N GLU A 459 27.60 2.03 7.58
CA GLU A 459 27.36 3.47 7.49
C GLU A 459 26.07 3.76 6.71
N LYS A 460 25.85 3.10 5.57
CA LYS A 460 24.61 3.25 4.80
C LYS A 460 23.37 2.81 5.56
N LEU A 461 23.42 1.70 6.30
CA LEU A 461 22.29 1.25 7.11
C LEU A 461 21.96 2.23 8.25
N GLN A 462 22.98 2.75 8.94
CA GLN A 462 22.82 3.75 9.98
C GLN A 462 22.23 5.05 9.41
N LYS A 463 22.78 5.54 8.29
CA LYS A 463 22.27 6.72 7.59
C LYS A 463 20.84 6.54 7.11
N LEU A 464 20.51 5.37 6.55
CA LEU A 464 19.15 5.03 6.11
C LEU A 464 18.13 5.13 7.25
N TYR A 465 18.47 4.59 8.43
CA TYR A 465 17.64 4.72 9.61
C TYR A 465 17.48 6.19 10.03
N VAL A 466 18.59 6.90 10.21
CA VAL A 466 18.58 8.28 10.72
C VAL A 466 17.78 9.21 9.81
N MET A 467 18.05 9.20 8.51
CA MET A 467 17.36 10.07 7.54
C MET A 467 15.84 9.83 7.52
N ARG A 468 15.40 8.60 7.83
CA ARG A 468 13.98 8.24 7.89
C ARG A 468 13.34 8.61 9.24
N SER A 469 14.05 8.40 10.33
CA SER A 469 13.48 8.36 11.68
C SER A 469 13.90 9.50 12.60
N PHE A 470 14.79 10.42 12.17
CA PHE A 470 15.30 11.50 13.04
C PHE A 470 14.20 12.37 13.67
N HIS A 471 13.06 12.54 13.01
CA HIS A 471 11.92 13.28 13.56
C HIS A 471 11.35 12.67 14.85
N LEU A 472 11.44 11.35 15.03
CA LEU A 472 11.02 10.67 16.26
C LEU A 472 11.92 11.05 17.44
N TRP A 473 13.17 11.37 17.17
CA TRP A 473 14.16 11.78 18.17
C TRP A 473 14.04 13.26 18.55
N LYS A 474 13.35 14.09 17.76
CA LYS A 474 13.09 15.52 18.07
C LYS A 474 11.98 15.75 19.10
N GLU A 475 11.33 14.70 19.57
CA GLU A 475 10.23 14.79 20.53
C GLU A 475 10.77 15.20 21.92
N THR A 476 10.03 16.03 22.66
CA THR A 476 10.52 16.76 23.84
C THR A 476 10.99 15.87 24.98
N ASP A 477 10.41 14.68 25.09
CA ASP A 477 10.72 13.69 26.12
C ASP A 477 11.83 12.70 25.70
N ILE A 478 12.14 12.63 24.40
CA ILE A 478 13.11 11.67 23.86
C ILE A 478 14.54 12.21 23.94
N LEU A 479 14.76 13.50 23.67
CA LEU A 479 16.11 14.07 23.72
C LEU A 479 16.76 13.99 25.11
N PRO A 480 16.11 14.42 26.20
CA PRO A 480 16.70 14.31 27.54
C PRO A 480 16.95 12.85 27.95
N TRP A 481 16.11 11.93 27.48
CA TRP A 481 16.30 10.50 27.70
C TRP A 481 17.50 9.93 26.92
N LEU A 482 17.69 10.38 25.68
CA LEU A 482 18.87 10.04 24.88
C LEU A 482 20.15 10.54 25.56
N GLU A 483 20.16 11.79 26.02
CA GLU A 483 21.31 12.38 26.74
C GLU A 483 21.68 11.56 28.00
N ASP A 484 20.70 11.21 28.85
CA ASP A 484 20.93 10.37 30.04
C ASP A 484 21.51 8.99 29.67
N CYS A 485 21.03 8.38 28.59
CA CYS A 485 21.57 7.11 28.10
C CYS A 485 22.99 7.25 27.53
N VAL A 486 23.31 8.36 26.86
CA VAL A 486 24.66 8.63 26.34
C VAL A 486 25.66 8.75 27.49
N CYS A 487 25.34 9.50 28.56
CA CYS A 487 26.19 9.58 29.75
C CYS A 487 26.48 8.19 30.35
N LYS A 488 25.45 7.35 30.51
CA LYS A 488 25.63 5.98 31.03
C LYS A 488 26.47 5.10 30.09
N VAL A 489 26.40 5.29 28.78
CA VAL A 489 27.24 4.56 27.82
C VAL A 489 28.69 5.01 27.92
N VAL A 490 28.93 6.32 28.09
CA VAL A 490 30.28 6.85 28.33
C VAL A 490 30.90 6.18 29.56
N ASP A 491 30.18 6.13 30.68
CA ASP A 491 30.65 5.45 31.91
C ASP A 491 30.99 3.96 31.64
N ARG A 492 30.18 3.26 30.84
CA ARG A 492 30.42 1.86 30.45
C ARG A 492 31.67 1.70 29.56
N VAL A 493 31.93 2.66 28.69
CA VAL A 493 33.12 2.66 27.83
C VAL A 493 34.38 2.92 28.66
N GLU A 494 34.34 3.89 29.58
CA GLU A 494 35.46 4.21 30.48
C GLU A 494 35.80 3.05 31.43
N THR A 495 34.78 2.37 31.94
CA THR A 495 34.93 1.15 32.75
C THR A 495 35.34 -0.09 31.94
N LYS A 496 35.54 0.04 30.62
CA LYS A 496 35.98 -1.02 29.70
C LYS A 496 35.10 -2.26 29.72
N ASP A 497 33.78 -2.05 29.77
CA ASP A 497 32.77 -3.10 29.68
C ASP A 497 33.06 -4.08 28.53
N ASP A 498 33.02 -5.37 28.82
CA ASP A 498 33.26 -6.43 27.85
C ASP A 498 32.23 -6.45 26.73
N TYR A 499 31.01 -5.94 26.98
CA TYR A 499 29.99 -5.79 25.95
C TYR A 499 30.42 -4.83 24.83
N VAL A 500 31.19 -3.78 25.15
CA VAL A 500 31.71 -2.83 24.15
C VAL A 500 32.70 -3.52 23.20
N LYS A 501 33.60 -4.34 23.75
CA LYS A 501 34.55 -5.14 22.97
C LYS A 501 33.81 -6.17 22.10
N TYR A 502 32.81 -6.84 22.68
CA TYR A 502 31.97 -7.79 21.96
C TYR A 502 31.27 -7.14 20.75
N CYS A 503 30.65 -5.97 20.93
CA CYS A 503 29.99 -5.24 19.86
C CYS A 503 30.97 -4.78 18.78
N ALA A 504 32.17 -4.33 19.14
CA ALA A 504 33.21 -3.95 18.18
C ALA A 504 33.63 -5.14 17.30
N VAL A 505 33.86 -6.32 17.90
CA VAL A 505 34.15 -7.55 17.15
C VAL A 505 32.96 -7.95 16.28
N LYS A 506 31.74 -7.93 16.82
CA LYS A 506 30.50 -8.28 16.10
C LYS A 506 30.33 -7.39 14.85
N ARG A 507 30.50 -6.07 14.99
CA ARG A 507 30.50 -5.13 13.85
C ARG A 507 31.55 -5.50 12.82
N SER A 508 32.79 -5.73 13.28
CA SER A 508 33.91 -6.04 12.39
C SER A 508 33.68 -7.29 11.56
N VAL A 509 32.93 -8.29 12.07
CA VAL A 509 32.68 -9.57 11.39
C VAL A 509 31.45 -9.50 10.50
N ARG A 510 30.34 -8.90 10.98
CA ARG A 510 29.02 -9.01 10.34
C ARG A 510 28.80 -8.05 9.18
N TYR A 511 29.41 -6.86 9.20
CA TYR A 511 29.21 -5.85 8.16
C TYR A 511 30.40 -5.77 7.19
N ARG A 512 31.08 -6.89 6.92
CA ARG A 512 32.19 -6.91 5.95
C ARG A 512 31.67 -6.90 4.52
N GLY A 513 32.31 -6.12 3.65
CA GLY A 513 32.05 -6.15 2.21
C GLY A 513 30.90 -5.24 1.76
N LYS A 514 30.29 -5.61 0.63
CA LYS A 514 29.22 -4.85 -0.03
C LYS A 514 27.85 -5.21 0.54
N LEU A 515 26.89 -4.30 0.37
CA LEU A 515 25.50 -4.53 0.77
C LEU A 515 24.86 -5.67 -0.05
N PRO A 516 24.04 -6.52 0.59
CA PRO A 516 23.17 -7.47 -0.09
C PRO A 516 22.24 -6.81 -1.11
N ARG A 517 21.90 -7.55 -2.17
CA ARG A 517 21.14 -7.03 -3.31
C ARG A 517 19.72 -6.58 -2.95
N ASN A 518 19.05 -7.27 -2.02
CA ASN A 518 17.73 -6.85 -1.51
C ASN A 518 17.79 -5.51 -0.76
N ILE A 519 18.88 -5.24 -0.03
CA ILE A 519 19.10 -3.95 0.63
C ILE A 519 19.38 -2.85 -0.40
N LEU A 520 20.18 -3.13 -1.43
CA LEU A 520 20.38 -2.18 -2.53
C LEU A 520 19.06 -1.84 -3.23
N ARG A 521 18.20 -2.84 -3.50
CA ARG A 521 16.83 -2.61 -4.02
C ARG A 521 16.01 -1.72 -3.11
N HIS A 522 16.06 -1.96 -1.80
CA HIS A 522 15.36 -1.13 -0.83
C HIS A 522 15.80 0.33 -0.90
N ILE A 523 17.11 0.60 -0.98
CA ILE A 523 17.63 1.97 -1.08
C ILE A 523 17.11 2.63 -2.37
N ILE A 524 17.19 1.93 -3.51
CA ILE A 524 16.68 2.43 -4.80
C ILE A 524 15.18 2.73 -4.74
N LEU A 525 14.37 1.83 -4.15
CA LEU A 525 12.92 1.97 -4.12
C LEU A 525 12.42 2.95 -3.06
N SER A 526 13.12 3.07 -1.93
CA SER A 526 12.71 3.93 -0.82
C SER A 526 13.09 5.40 -1.02
N GLU A 527 14.09 5.66 -1.86
CA GLU A 527 14.52 7.01 -2.27
C GLU A 527 14.68 7.97 -1.09
N VAL A 528 15.25 7.45 -0.01
CA VAL A 528 15.53 8.25 1.18
C VAL A 528 16.59 9.29 0.82
N GLN A 529 16.27 10.56 1.03
CA GLN A 529 17.15 11.67 0.70
C GLN A 529 18.52 11.50 1.37
N GLY A 530 19.58 11.69 0.58
CA GLY A 530 20.96 11.57 1.06
C GLY A 530 21.51 10.13 1.15
N VAL A 531 20.73 9.10 0.81
CA VAL A 531 21.18 7.71 0.75
C VAL A 531 21.01 7.16 -0.66
N MET A 532 22.10 7.08 -1.42
CA MET A 532 22.10 6.61 -2.81
C MET A 532 22.90 5.32 -2.95
N VAL A 533 22.52 4.50 -3.92
CA VAL A 533 23.35 3.38 -4.39
C VAL A 533 24.33 3.92 -5.43
N HIS A 534 25.61 3.63 -5.25
CA HIS A 534 26.65 3.97 -6.22
C HIS A 534 26.86 2.83 -7.21
N ILE A 535 27.32 3.15 -8.42
CA ILE A 535 27.50 2.17 -9.50
C ILE A 535 28.50 1.10 -9.09
N GLU A 536 29.55 1.46 -8.32
CA GLU A 536 30.59 0.55 -7.85
C GLU A 536 30.06 -0.52 -6.87
N GLU A 537 28.89 -0.29 -6.29
CA GLU A 537 28.23 -1.23 -5.38
C GLU A 537 27.39 -2.27 -6.12
N ILE A 538 26.99 -1.95 -7.35
CA ILE A 538 26.23 -2.83 -8.23
C ILE A 538 27.23 -3.76 -8.92
N GLN A 539 26.96 -5.06 -8.87
CA GLN A 539 27.83 -6.09 -9.46
C GLN A 539 27.45 -6.42 -10.91
N ASP A 540 26.38 -5.83 -11.42
CA ASP A 540 25.82 -6.11 -12.74
C ASP A 540 26.28 -5.04 -13.75
N GLU A 541 26.60 -5.45 -14.98
CA GLU A 541 26.88 -4.56 -16.13
C GLU A 541 25.59 -3.90 -16.66
N ASP A 542 24.42 -4.46 -16.35
CA ASP A 542 23.13 -3.99 -16.86
C ASP A 542 22.66 -2.71 -16.14
N PRO A 543 22.02 -1.77 -16.87
CA PRO A 543 21.47 -0.56 -16.25
C PRO A 543 20.39 -0.91 -15.24
N VAL A 544 20.36 -0.19 -14.12
CA VAL A 544 19.29 -0.32 -13.12
C VAL A 544 18.00 0.28 -13.69
N LEU A 545 17.01 -0.57 -13.90
CA LEU A 545 15.70 -0.18 -14.44
C LEU A 545 14.70 0.04 -13.31
N SER A 546 13.92 1.12 -13.39
CA SER A 546 12.97 1.50 -12.34
C SER A 546 11.80 0.53 -12.17
N TYR A 547 11.42 -0.19 -13.23
CA TYR A 547 10.32 -1.17 -13.20
C TYR A 547 10.71 -2.53 -12.61
N ASP A 548 12.00 -2.89 -12.62
CA ASP A 548 12.54 -4.13 -12.03
C ASP A 548 13.98 -3.90 -11.54
N PRO A 549 14.17 -3.20 -10.40
CA PRO A 549 15.50 -2.85 -9.93
C PRO A 549 16.25 -4.08 -9.41
N LEU A 550 17.47 -4.29 -9.92
CA LEU A 550 18.43 -5.32 -9.49
C LEU A 550 17.81 -6.74 -9.42
N PRO A 551 17.24 -7.30 -10.50
CA PRO A 551 16.51 -8.57 -10.48
C PRO A 551 17.38 -9.78 -10.06
N PRO A 552 16.98 -10.67 -9.12
CA PRO A 552 17.78 -11.77 -8.56
C PRO A 552 18.70 -12.52 -9.54
N LEU A 553 19.87 -12.96 -9.08
CA LEU A 553 20.86 -13.61 -9.96
C LEU A 553 20.33 -14.94 -10.53
N ASP A 554 19.49 -15.61 -9.76
CA ASP A 554 18.74 -16.82 -10.10
C ASP A 554 17.34 -16.51 -10.68
N SER A 555 17.21 -15.37 -11.38
CA SER A 555 15.96 -14.93 -11.99
C SER A 555 15.37 -15.93 -13.00
N ILE A 556 14.11 -16.31 -12.80
CA ILE A 556 13.29 -17.07 -13.75
C ILE A 556 12.56 -16.08 -14.66
N ASN A 557 13.01 -15.95 -15.90
CA ASN A 557 12.51 -14.98 -16.88
C ASN A 557 11.79 -15.70 -18.03
N ILE A 558 10.48 -15.49 -18.16
CA ILE A 558 9.63 -16.10 -19.18
C ILE A 558 9.69 -15.42 -20.55
N TYR A 559 10.42 -14.31 -20.67
CA TYR A 559 10.57 -13.49 -21.88
C TYR A 559 11.92 -13.66 -22.57
N LYS A 560 12.93 -14.22 -21.89
CA LYS A 560 14.19 -14.59 -22.52
C LYS A 560 13.90 -15.65 -23.59
N LYS A 561 14.38 -15.42 -24.82
CA LYS A 561 14.38 -16.46 -25.85
C LYS A 561 15.25 -17.62 -25.36
N PRO A 562 14.86 -18.89 -25.56
CA PRO A 562 15.75 -20.00 -25.33
C PRO A 562 17.01 -19.75 -26.16
N THR A 563 18.16 -19.61 -25.51
CA THR A 563 19.44 -19.62 -26.22
C THR A 563 19.54 -21.00 -26.85
N ALA A 564 19.40 -21.07 -28.18
CA ALA A 564 19.83 -22.27 -28.90
C ALA A 564 21.30 -22.48 -28.51
N ASN A 565 21.58 -23.63 -27.89
CA ASN A 565 22.91 -24.02 -27.41
C ASN A 565 24.01 -23.43 -28.27
N SER A 566 24.94 -22.71 -27.64
CA SER A 566 26.17 -22.20 -28.26
C SER A 566 26.86 -23.34 -29.03
N ARG A 567 26.59 -23.44 -30.33
CA ARG A 567 27.48 -24.14 -31.23
C ARG A 567 28.67 -23.20 -31.44
N PRO A 568 29.90 -23.67 -31.23
CA PRO A 568 31.07 -22.81 -31.34
C PRO A 568 31.15 -22.26 -32.76
N ASP A 569 31.57 -21.00 -32.84
CA ASP A 569 31.77 -20.24 -34.06
C ASP A 569 32.46 -21.06 -35.16
N SER A 570 31.76 -21.26 -36.26
CA SER A 570 32.42 -21.31 -37.57
C SER A 570 31.52 -20.65 -38.60
N SER A 571 31.90 -19.43 -38.95
CA SER A 571 31.48 -18.67 -40.12
C SER A 571 31.11 -19.54 -41.32
N ASN A 572 29.88 -19.44 -41.82
CA ASN A 572 29.60 -19.45 -43.26
C ASN A 572 28.12 -19.14 -43.51
N ILE A 573 27.82 -17.85 -43.72
CA ILE A 573 26.51 -17.33 -44.14
C ILE A 573 26.04 -18.00 -45.45
N PHE A 574 26.98 -18.40 -46.31
CA PHE A 574 26.69 -19.18 -47.51
C PHE A 574 26.15 -20.59 -47.22
N SER A 575 26.55 -21.23 -46.11
CA SER A 575 26.04 -22.58 -45.76
C SER A 575 24.56 -22.54 -45.33
N LEU A 576 24.13 -21.46 -44.69
CA LEU A 576 22.73 -21.23 -44.32
C LEU A 576 21.86 -20.91 -45.54
N PHE A 577 22.41 -20.22 -46.54
CA PHE A 577 21.71 -19.96 -47.81
C PHE A 577 21.56 -21.23 -48.66
N PHE A 578 22.61 -22.04 -48.82
CA PHE A 578 22.52 -23.29 -49.58
C PHE A 578 21.67 -24.35 -48.86
N SER A 579 21.73 -24.45 -47.54
CA SER A 579 20.88 -25.39 -46.79
C SER A 579 19.38 -25.05 -46.83
N SER A 580 19.01 -23.78 -47.03
CA SER A 580 17.61 -23.40 -47.25
C SER A 580 17.15 -23.67 -48.68
N LEU A 581 18.04 -23.53 -49.68
CA LEU A 581 17.74 -23.82 -51.10
C LEU A 581 17.51 -25.32 -51.36
N PHE A 582 18.22 -26.21 -50.65
CA PHE A 582 18.16 -27.66 -50.86
C PHE A 582 17.21 -28.40 -49.90
N ARG A 583 16.53 -27.70 -48.98
CA ARG A 583 15.64 -28.34 -48.00
C ARG A 583 14.39 -28.99 -48.61
N ASN A 584 14.09 -28.71 -49.88
CA ASN A 584 12.93 -29.25 -50.60
C ASN A 584 13.25 -30.37 -51.61
N ILE A 585 14.50 -30.85 -51.71
CA ILE A 585 14.86 -31.94 -52.63
C ILE A 585 14.85 -33.32 -51.95
N ASN A 586 14.98 -33.37 -50.63
CA ASN A 586 14.92 -34.65 -49.88
C ASN A 586 13.48 -35.17 -49.65
N GLY A 587 12.45 -34.43 -50.07
CA GLY A 587 11.06 -34.89 -50.05
C GLY A 587 10.68 -35.81 -51.23
N ALA A 588 11.50 -35.89 -52.28
CA ALA A 588 11.22 -36.71 -53.47
C ALA A 588 11.98 -38.06 -53.48
N ALA A 589 12.96 -38.27 -52.59
CA ALA A 589 13.73 -39.53 -52.52
C ALA A 589 13.10 -40.60 -51.60
N ALA A 590 12.08 -40.24 -50.81
CA ALA A 590 11.37 -41.18 -49.93
C ALA A 590 10.21 -41.93 -50.60
N ALA A 591 9.92 -41.66 -51.88
CA ALA A 591 8.84 -42.31 -52.64
C ALA A 591 9.32 -43.39 -53.63
N LEU A 592 10.61 -43.79 -53.60
CA LEU A 592 11.19 -44.76 -54.54
C LEU A 592 11.81 -46.02 -53.88
N ASN A 593 11.69 -46.19 -52.56
CA ASN A 593 12.20 -47.39 -51.86
C ASN A 593 11.11 -48.42 -51.48
N ASP A 594 9.86 -48.22 -51.88
CA ASP A 594 8.76 -49.19 -51.68
C ASP A 594 8.47 -50.06 -52.93
N LEU A 595 9.39 -50.12 -53.88
CA LEU A 595 9.31 -51.02 -55.04
C LEU A 595 10.67 -51.70 -55.27
N ASN A 596 10.93 -52.77 -54.51
CA ASN A 596 11.42 -54.05 -55.03
C ASN A 596 11.63 -55.07 -53.91
N LEU A 597 10.61 -55.91 -53.74
CA LEU A 597 10.72 -57.29 -53.31
C LEU A 597 11.33 -58.11 -54.45
N LEU A 598 12.53 -58.69 -54.22
CA LEU A 598 13.09 -59.97 -54.68
C LEU A 598 14.62 -59.91 -54.81
#